data_AF-A0A6I5PKX9-F1
#
_entry.id   AF-A0A6I5PKX9-F1
#
_cell.length_a   1.000
_cell.length_b   1.000
_cell.length_c   1.000
_cell.angle_alpha   90.00
_cell.angle_beta   90.00
_cell.angle_gamma   90.00
#
_symmetry.space_group_name_H-M   'P 1'
#
loop_
_entity.id
_entity.type
_entity.pdbx_description
1 polymer ?
#
loop_
_entity_poly.entity_id
_entity_poly.type
_entity_poly.pdbx_seq_one_letter_code
_entity_poly.pdbx_strand_id
1 'polypeptide(L)'
;MNGNSDFDGDPLDLSDDALIYSGQGFTLNGRPILPVQRDANGNPMTDEQGRPILVDNAVAVSANHGALNAPQNQYANLVPPQIVDTQIVDIPTHAELVTQTLANHLPEGTQIVEFSPYSQPLNNHQDWETHFPTGGTPENPKVVNLTGWGLNIPHGVQLENTVLIVENGDVNFNGNGHQLNNVTLVVKNGGVNLANVQGSDVTVLASRHINMNGSARFAGDSFLASEQSIHFNGATSSEGDRLTVISQRDITFNGQSDTRAQFTAAGNFSFNGRSTLYGGIEVKGDVIFNGQATVVAIDEKHH
;
A
#
# COMPACT_ATOMS: atom_id res chain seq x y z
N MET A 1 13.02 3.51 13.99
CA MET A 1 13.94 3.19 12.86
C MET A 1 15.09 2.35 13.37
N ASN A 2 15.19 1.12 12.88
CA ASN A 2 16.19 0.14 13.29
C ASN A 2 17.34 0.01 12.26
N GLY A 3 17.05 0.21 10.97
CA GLY A 3 18.05 0.17 9.90
C GLY A 3 18.67 1.52 9.54
N ASN A 4 19.58 1.50 8.56
CA ASN A 4 20.17 2.68 7.93
C ASN A 4 19.32 3.05 6.71
N SER A 5 18.14 3.60 6.96
CA SER A 5 17.21 4.06 5.92
C SER A 5 17.66 5.38 5.30
N ASP A 6 17.13 5.69 4.12
CA ASP A 6 17.37 6.93 3.41
C ASP A 6 16.06 7.69 3.18
N PHE A 7 16.06 8.98 3.51
CA PHE A 7 14.92 9.88 3.43
C PHE A 7 15.29 11.22 2.75
N ASP A 8 16.56 11.40 2.30
CA ASP A 8 17.09 12.62 1.63
C ASP A 8 16.99 12.52 0.09
N GLY A 9 16.39 11.44 -0.43
CA GLY A 9 16.14 11.23 -1.86
C GLY A 9 17.35 11.55 -2.76
N ASP A 10 17.17 12.40 -3.75
CA ASP A 10 18.28 13.11 -4.40
C ASP A 10 18.69 14.31 -3.52
N PRO A 11 19.93 14.32 -2.99
CA PRO A 11 20.48 15.42 -2.21
C PRO A 11 20.26 16.84 -2.75
N LEU A 12 20.07 17.01 -4.06
CA LEU A 12 19.89 18.31 -4.69
C LEU A 12 18.43 18.64 -5.03
N ASP A 13 17.49 17.75 -4.76
CA ASP A 13 16.06 17.89 -5.04
C ASP A 13 15.21 17.78 -3.78
N LEU A 14 14.98 18.90 -3.10
CA LEU A 14 14.14 18.93 -1.90
C LEU A 14 12.67 18.53 -2.12
N SER A 15 12.23 18.36 -3.38
CA SER A 15 10.86 17.92 -3.66
C SER A 15 10.64 16.42 -3.44
N ASP A 16 11.73 15.65 -3.35
CA ASP A 16 11.69 14.20 -3.17
C ASP A 16 12.06 13.75 -1.74
N ASP A 17 12.37 14.72 -0.87
CA ASP A 17 12.61 14.54 0.56
C ASP A 17 11.42 13.88 1.27
N ALA A 18 11.69 12.79 1.99
CA ALA A 18 10.70 12.16 2.86
C ALA A 18 10.71 12.78 4.26
N LEU A 19 9.77 13.70 4.49
CA LEU A 19 9.59 14.35 5.79
C LEU A 19 8.91 13.41 6.80
N ILE A 20 9.42 13.40 8.04
CA ILE A 20 8.93 12.50 9.09
C ILE A 20 8.15 13.29 10.13
N TYR A 21 6.87 12.99 10.27
CA TYR A 21 6.06 13.44 11.39
C TYR A 21 5.76 12.30 12.35
N SER A 22 5.95 12.53 13.66
CA SER A 22 5.50 11.60 14.69
C SER A 22 4.81 12.29 15.86
N GLY A 23 3.58 11.88 16.15
CA GLY A 23 2.80 12.45 17.25
C GLY A 23 3.42 12.24 18.64
N GLN A 24 3.99 11.07 18.91
CA GLN A 24 4.47 10.67 20.24
C GLN A 24 5.99 10.61 20.40
N GLY A 25 6.75 11.02 19.38
CA GLY A 25 8.21 11.01 19.38
C GLY A 25 8.79 9.89 18.53
N PHE A 26 10.09 9.63 18.65
CA PHE A 26 10.77 8.69 17.76
C PHE A 26 11.92 7.97 18.44
N THR A 27 12.28 6.82 17.86
CA THR A 27 13.51 6.09 18.18
C THR A 27 14.31 5.83 16.91
N LEU A 28 15.55 6.31 16.87
CA LEU A 28 16.53 6.09 15.80
C LEU A 28 17.68 5.23 16.34
N ASN A 29 17.55 3.91 16.21
CA ASN A 29 18.61 2.97 16.60
C ASN A 29 19.71 2.88 15.53
N GLY A 30 19.34 3.03 14.26
CA GLY A 30 20.27 3.06 13.12
C GLY A 30 20.85 4.44 12.84
N ARG A 31 21.47 4.59 11.67
CA ARG A 31 21.98 5.88 11.15
C ARG A 31 21.23 6.23 9.87
N PRO A 32 19.99 6.73 9.97
CA PRO A 32 19.26 7.14 8.78
C PRO A 32 19.94 8.34 8.12
N ILE A 33 19.80 8.43 6.79
CA ILE A 33 20.09 9.63 6.02
C ILE A 33 18.80 10.47 6.04
N LEU A 34 18.88 11.68 6.59
CA LEU A 34 17.77 12.62 6.71
C LEU A 34 18.03 13.85 5.84
N PRO A 35 16.96 14.51 5.34
CA PRO A 35 17.03 15.77 4.61
C PRO A 35 17.82 16.88 5.31
N VAL A 36 18.82 17.47 4.63
CA VAL A 36 19.67 18.54 5.19
C VAL A 36 19.71 19.80 4.34
N GLN A 37 19.89 20.94 5.00
CA GLN A 37 20.12 22.22 4.34
C GLN A 37 21.45 22.19 3.59
N ARG A 38 21.48 22.77 2.39
CA ARG A 38 22.67 22.81 1.53
C ARG A 38 22.98 24.22 1.05
N ASP A 39 24.28 24.48 0.86
CA ASP A 39 24.75 25.72 0.25
C ASP A 39 24.51 25.73 -1.27
N ALA A 40 24.82 26.85 -1.93
CA ALA A 40 24.67 26.99 -3.37
C ALA A 40 25.52 26.02 -4.22
N ASN A 41 26.48 25.31 -3.61
CA ASN A 41 27.31 24.31 -4.27
C ASN A 41 26.83 22.87 -3.97
N GLY A 42 25.73 22.71 -3.22
CA GLY A 42 25.19 21.40 -2.82
C GLY A 42 25.84 20.78 -1.58
N ASN A 43 26.73 21.49 -0.89
CA ASN A 43 27.36 20.98 0.32
C ASN A 43 26.42 21.13 1.53
N PRO A 44 26.33 20.13 2.43
CA PRO A 44 25.56 20.28 3.67
C PRO A 44 26.03 21.48 4.49
N MET A 45 25.09 22.33 4.90
CA MET A 45 25.33 23.37 5.88
C MET A 45 25.47 22.73 7.26
N THR A 46 26.43 23.21 8.05
CA THR A 46 26.75 22.65 9.36
C THR A 46 26.62 23.66 10.50
N ASP A 47 26.30 23.17 11.70
CA ASP A 47 26.32 23.98 12.93
C ASP A 47 27.74 24.25 13.45
N GLU A 48 27.87 24.95 14.58
CA GLU A 48 29.16 25.26 15.21
C GLU A 48 29.96 24.00 15.63
N GLN A 49 29.28 22.85 15.75
CA GLN A 49 29.87 21.56 16.10
C GLN A 49 30.17 20.70 14.86
N GLY A 50 29.91 21.21 13.64
CA GLY A 50 30.14 20.51 12.38
C GLY A 50 29.05 19.49 12.03
N ARG A 51 27.89 19.51 12.70
CA ARG A 51 26.77 18.62 12.40
C ARG A 51 25.92 19.20 11.26
N PRO A 52 25.53 18.40 10.24
CA PRO A 52 24.60 18.84 9.22
C PRO A 52 23.28 19.34 9.82
N ILE A 53 22.78 20.46 9.30
CA ILE A 53 21.52 21.07 9.74
C ILE A 53 20.37 20.45 8.94
N LEU A 54 19.36 19.90 9.61
CA LEU A 54 18.19 19.36 8.93
C LEU A 54 17.38 20.48 8.27
N VAL A 55 16.74 20.19 7.13
CA VAL A 55 15.71 21.10 6.57
C VAL A 55 14.52 21.21 7.53
N ASP A 56 13.70 22.25 7.33
CA ASP A 56 12.49 22.45 8.12
C ASP A 56 11.56 21.23 7.99
N ASN A 57 11.02 20.78 9.12
CA ASN A 57 10.17 19.59 9.22
C ASN A 57 10.77 18.25 8.76
N ALA A 58 12.09 18.13 8.53
CA ALA A 58 12.71 16.84 8.19
C ALA A 58 12.34 15.74 9.21
N VAL A 59 12.36 16.10 10.49
CA VAL A 59 11.77 15.32 11.59
C VAL A 59 11.03 16.26 12.52
N ALA A 60 9.73 16.08 12.63
CA ALA A 60 8.85 16.90 13.45
C ALA A 60 7.96 16.05 14.38
N VAL A 61 7.54 16.67 15.49
CA VAL A 61 6.72 16.03 16.51
C VAL A 61 5.60 16.94 17.03
N SER A 62 4.63 16.39 17.76
CA SER A 62 3.58 17.20 18.40
C SER A 62 4.05 17.92 19.68
N ALA A 63 3.29 18.94 20.09
CA ALA A 63 3.56 19.76 21.28
C ALA A 63 3.57 19.01 22.63
N ASN A 64 3.24 17.72 22.68
CA ASN A 64 3.29 16.90 23.88
C ASN A 64 3.87 15.51 23.57
N HIS A 65 4.87 15.45 22.69
CA HIS A 65 5.53 14.19 22.34
C HIS A 65 6.15 13.51 23.57
N GLY A 66 6.21 12.18 23.51
CA GLY A 66 6.81 11.35 24.53
C GLY A 66 8.31 11.19 24.32
N ALA A 67 8.76 9.97 24.08
CA ALA A 67 10.17 9.64 24.07
C ALA A 67 10.87 10.09 22.77
N LEU A 68 12.02 10.73 22.93
CA LEU A 68 13.00 10.97 21.87
C LEU A 68 14.25 10.15 22.16
N ASN A 69 14.58 9.23 21.27
CA ASN A 69 15.77 8.40 21.41
C ASN A 69 16.58 8.39 20.11
N ALA A 70 17.72 9.10 20.10
CA ALA A 70 18.66 9.13 18.98
C ALA A 70 20.10 9.08 19.52
N PRO A 71 20.58 7.91 19.98
CA PRO A 71 21.89 7.78 20.63
C PRO A 71 23.06 8.07 19.68
N GLN A 72 22.83 8.04 18.37
CA GLN A 72 23.80 8.36 17.31
C GLN A 72 23.44 9.68 16.62
N ASN A 73 22.84 10.65 17.33
CA ASN A 73 22.41 11.93 16.74
C ASN A 73 23.58 12.63 16.03
N GLN A 74 23.58 12.57 14.70
CA GLN A 74 24.59 13.17 13.84
C GLN A 74 24.16 14.51 13.25
N TYR A 75 22.92 14.93 13.49
CA TYR A 75 22.32 16.12 12.91
C TYR A 75 22.23 17.25 13.95
N ALA A 76 22.06 18.49 13.47
CA ALA A 76 21.84 19.65 14.32
C ALA A 76 20.46 19.57 15.01
N ASN A 77 19.54 20.49 14.84
CA ASN A 77 18.10 20.48 15.18
C ASN A 77 17.24 19.17 15.18
N LEU A 78 17.78 17.95 15.28
CA LEU A 78 17.04 16.70 15.49
C LEU A 78 16.58 16.51 16.94
N VAL A 79 17.40 16.94 17.92
CA VAL A 79 17.07 16.85 19.36
C VAL A 79 17.46 18.17 20.05
N PRO A 80 16.48 19.01 20.46
CA PRO A 80 15.05 18.80 20.26
C PRO A 80 14.65 18.97 18.78
N PRO A 81 13.65 18.20 18.29
CA PRO A 81 13.08 18.35 16.95
C PRO A 81 12.15 19.57 16.87
N GLN A 82 11.73 19.91 15.65
CA GLN A 82 10.67 20.91 15.44
C GLN A 82 9.34 20.41 15.99
N ILE A 83 8.61 21.31 16.66
CA ILE A 83 7.25 21.04 17.13
C ILE A 83 6.26 21.63 16.12
N VAL A 84 5.33 20.81 15.65
CA VAL A 84 4.26 21.20 14.72
C VAL A 84 2.89 20.73 15.20
N ASP A 85 1.84 21.22 14.56
CA ASP A 85 0.47 20.83 14.86
C ASP A 85 0.24 19.32 14.64
N THR A 86 -0.73 18.77 15.38
CA THR A 86 -1.09 17.35 15.26
C THR A 86 -1.62 17.05 13.86
N GLN A 87 -0.94 16.13 13.17
CA GLN A 87 -1.42 15.63 11.88
C GLN A 87 -2.61 14.69 12.09
N ILE A 88 -3.61 14.81 11.21
CA ILE A 88 -4.82 13.98 11.25
C ILE A 88 -4.72 12.98 10.09
N VAL A 89 -4.74 11.69 10.42
CA VAL A 89 -4.84 10.62 9.43
C VAL A 89 -6.30 10.16 9.36
N ASP A 90 -6.99 10.52 8.29
CA ASP A 90 -8.33 10.02 8.01
C ASP A 90 -8.27 8.66 7.34
N ILE A 91 -9.08 7.72 7.82
CA ILE A 91 -9.06 6.34 7.34
C ILE A 91 -10.51 5.93 7.07
N PRO A 92 -10.93 5.86 5.80
CA PRO A 92 -12.30 5.50 5.47
C PRO A 92 -12.58 4.08 5.95
N THR A 93 -13.78 3.84 6.46
CA THR A 93 -14.18 2.49 6.87
C THR A 93 -14.28 1.58 5.64
N HIS A 94 -14.06 0.28 5.82
CA HIS A 94 -14.21 -0.66 4.71
C HIS A 94 -15.62 -0.68 4.13
N ALA A 95 -16.66 -0.48 4.95
CA ALA A 95 -18.03 -0.37 4.46
C ALA A 95 -18.22 0.84 3.53
N GLU A 96 -17.60 1.98 3.83
CA GLU A 96 -17.60 3.16 2.95
C GLU A 96 -16.86 2.88 1.66
N LEU A 97 -15.67 2.27 1.74
CA LEU A 97 -14.87 1.90 0.56
C LEU A 97 -15.64 0.95 -0.37
N VAL A 98 -16.23 -0.13 0.18
CA VAL A 98 -17.06 -1.06 -0.60
C VAL A 98 -18.23 -0.34 -1.25
N THR A 99 -18.95 0.50 -0.50
CA THR A 99 -20.09 1.25 -1.03
C THR A 99 -19.68 2.16 -2.19
N GLN A 100 -18.61 2.94 -2.01
CA GLN A 100 -18.11 3.87 -3.01
C GLN A 100 -17.57 3.14 -4.25
N THR A 101 -16.76 2.10 -4.08
CA THR A 101 -16.22 1.31 -5.19
C THR A 101 -17.35 0.67 -6.00
N LEU A 102 -18.32 0.04 -5.35
CA LEU A 102 -19.44 -0.58 -6.06
C LEU A 102 -20.31 0.47 -6.77
N ALA A 103 -20.56 1.63 -6.17
CA ALA A 103 -21.29 2.71 -6.83
C ALA A 103 -20.58 3.22 -8.10
N ASN A 104 -19.24 3.23 -8.10
CA ASN A 104 -18.45 3.66 -9.26
C ASN A 104 -18.38 2.61 -10.38
N HIS A 105 -18.48 1.32 -10.06
CA HIS A 105 -18.29 0.22 -11.01
C HIS A 105 -19.59 -0.48 -11.43
N LEU A 106 -20.72 -0.13 -10.83
CA LEU A 106 -22.04 -0.70 -11.14
C LEU A 106 -22.97 0.39 -11.69
N PRO A 107 -22.95 0.64 -13.01
CA PRO A 107 -23.95 1.48 -13.66
C PRO A 107 -25.39 1.06 -13.33
N GLU A 108 -26.31 2.01 -13.40
CA GLU A 108 -27.73 1.70 -13.20
C GLU A 108 -28.20 0.67 -14.25
N GLY A 109 -28.86 -0.39 -13.80
CA GLY A 109 -29.34 -1.48 -14.66
C GLY A 109 -28.32 -2.58 -14.97
N THR A 110 -27.13 -2.56 -14.37
CA THR A 110 -26.16 -3.64 -14.56
C THR A 110 -26.72 -4.99 -14.11
N GLN A 111 -26.65 -5.98 -15.01
CA GLN A 111 -27.08 -7.34 -14.73
C GLN A 111 -26.06 -8.06 -13.86
N ILE A 112 -26.51 -8.57 -12.72
CA ILE A 112 -25.71 -9.42 -11.82
C ILE A 112 -25.89 -10.88 -12.24
N VAL A 113 -24.77 -11.59 -12.46
CA VAL A 113 -24.75 -13.03 -12.69
C VAL A 113 -24.49 -13.72 -11.36
N GLU A 114 -25.49 -14.45 -10.87
CA GLU A 114 -25.33 -15.33 -9.72
C GLU A 114 -24.54 -16.57 -10.15
N PHE A 115 -23.41 -16.83 -9.49
CA PHE A 115 -22.58 -18.00 -9.73
C PHE A 115 -22.34 -18.76 -8.43
N SER A 116 -22.37 -20.09 -8.52
CA SER A 116 -21.98 -20.95 -7.39
C SER A 116 -20.99 -22.02 -7.84
N PRO A 117 -19.78 -22.08 -7.25
CA PRO A 117 -18.79 -23.09 -7.59
C PRO A 117 -19.22 -24.51 -7.16
N TYR A 118 -20.32 -24.66 -6.40
CA TYR A 118 -20.89 -25.96 -6.05
C TYR A 118 -21.67 -26.62 -7.19
N SER A 119 -22.45 -25.82 -7.92
CA SER A 119 -23.15 -26.30 -9.10
C SER A 119 -22.22 -26.42 -10.31
N GLN A 120 -21.18 -25.60 -10.35
CA GLN A 120 -20.23 -25.51 -11.45
C GLN A 120 -18.80 -25.46 -10.90
N PRO A 121 -18.21 -26.62 -10.57
CA PRO A 121 -16.86 -26.69 -10.03
C PRO A 121 -15.81 -26.02 -10.92
N LEU A 122 -14.82 -25.38 -10.29
CA LEU A 122 -13.72 -24.65 -10.91
C LEU A 122 -12.36 -25.26 -10.51
N ASN A 123 -12.15 -26.55 -10.79
CA ASN A 123 -10.98 -27.27 -10.24
C ASN A 123 -9.69 -26.98 -11.02
N ASN A 124 -9.81 -26.55 -12.27
CA ASN A 124 -8.69 -26.33 -13.19
C ASN A 124 -9.03 -25.22 -14.19
N HIS A 125 -8.05 -24.83 -15.02
CA HIS A 125 -8.21 -23.76 -16.01
C HIS A 125 -9.33 -24.03 -17.02
N GLN A 126 -9.48 -25.29 -17.47
CA GLN A 126 -10.54 -25.66 -18.42
C GLN A 126 -11.93 -25.49 -17.79
N ASP A 127 -12.10 -25.90 -16.54
CA ASP A 127 -13.35 -25.70 -15.79
C ASP A 127 -13.68 -24.20 -15.71
N TRP A 128 -12.66 -23.36 -15.47
CA TRP A 128 -12.80 -21.91 -15.45
C TRP A 128 -13.31 -21.35 -16.78
N GLU A 129 -12.64 -21.67 -17.88
CA GLU A 129 -13.04 -21.21 -19.23
C GLU A 129 -14.44 -21.70 -19.62
N THR A 130 -14.84 -22.88 -19.13
CA THR A 130 -16.12 -23.50 -19.51
C THR A 130 -17.28 -22.97 -18.68
N HIS A 131 -17.06 -22.72 -17.39
CA HIS A 131 -18.14 -22.43 -16.45
C HIS A 131 -18.18 -20.98 -15.99
N PHE A 132 -17.03 -20.35 -15.78
CA PHE A 132 -17.00 -19.01 -15.22
C PHE A 132 -17.44 -17.98 -16.27
N PRO A 133 -18.29 -16.99 -15.90
CA PRO A 133 -18.74 -15.97 -16.85
C PRO A 133 -17.57 -15.22 -17.47
N THR A 134 -17.60 -15.04 -18.79
CA THR A 134 -16.61 -14.22 -19.48
C THR A 134 -16.74 -12.76 -19.08
N GLY A 135 -15.60 -12.06 -19.06
CA GLY A 135 -15.52 -10.63 -18.78
C GLY A 135 -16.39 -9.75 -19.68
N GLY A 136 -16.67 -8.54 -19.20
CA GLY A 136 -17.41 -7.52 -19.94
C GLY A 136 -16.50 -6.61 -20.76
N THR A 137 -16.88 -5.34 -20.87
CA THR A 137 -16.02 -4.26 -21.39
C THR A 137 -15.64 -3.32 -20.26
N PRO A 138 -14.64 -2.43 -20.45
CA PRO A 138 -14.27 -1.48 -19.41
C PRO A 138 -15.42 -0.61 -18.91
N GLU A 139 -16.31 -0.18 -19.82
CA GLU A 139 -17.47 0.67 -19.51
C GLU A 139 -18.68 -0.11 -18.98
N ASN A 140 -18.71 -1.43 -19.21
CA ASN A 140 -19.77 -2.32 -18.77
C ASN A 140 -19.17 -3.65 -18.31
N PRO A 141 -18.56 -3.67 -17.12
CA PRO A 141 -17.91 -4.86 -16.60
C PRO A 141 -18.92 -5.97 -16.32
N LYS A 142 -18.47 -7.22 -16.40
CA LYS A 142 -19.28 -8.36 -15.99
C LYS A 142 -19.35 -8.38 -14.46
N VAL A 143 -20.55 -8.34 -13.90
CA VAL A 143 -20.74 -8.45 -12.45
C VAL A 143 -21.12 -9.87 -12.11
N VAL A 144 -20.28 -10.53 -11.31
CA VAL A 144 -20.50 -11.90 -10.85
C VAL A 144 -20.64 -11.87 -9.33
N ASN A 145 -21.82 -12.27 -8.86
CA ASN A 145 -22.08 -12.47 -7.44
C ASN A 145 -21.89 -13.95 -7.09
N LEU A 146 -20.88 -14.23 -6.26
CA LEU A 146 -20.54 -15.56 -5.80
C LEU A 146 -21.27 -15.89 -4.51
N THR A 147 -22.17 -16.86 -4.61
CA THR A 147 -22.94 -17.38 -3.48
C THR A 147 -22.41 -18.74 -3.02
N GLY A 148 -22.46 -18.98 -1.71
CA GLY A 148 -21.92 -20.17 -1.07
C GLY A 148 -20.71 -19.87 -0.21
N TRP A 149 -19.57 -20.47 -0.54
CA TRP A 149 -18.30 -20.34 0.18
C TRP A 149 -17.26 -19.63 -0.68
N GLY A 150 -16.00 -19.61 -0.22
CA GLY A 150 -14.89 -18.93 -0.89
C GLY A 150 -14.60 -19.45 -2.31
N LEU A 151 -13.72 -18.73 -3.00
CA LEU A 151 -13.35 -19.03 -4.38
C LEU A 151 -11.90 -19.47 -4.47
N ASN A 152 -11.66 -20.62 -5.08
CA ASN A 152 -10.32 -21.05 -5.49
C ASN A 152 -10.17 -20.79 -6.98
N ILE A 153 -9.25 -19.91 -7.35
CA ILE A 153 -8.96 -19.56 -8.74
C ILE A 153 -7.77 -20.41 -9.20
N PRO A 154 -7.95 -21.32 -10.18
CA PRO A 154 -6.87 -22.16 -10.69
C PRO A 154 -5.75 -21.36 -11.36
N HIS A 155 -4.56 -21.95 -11.42
CA HIS A 155 -3.38 -21.35 -12.06
C HIS A 155 -3.66 -20.87 -13.49
N GLY A 156 -2.98 -19.79 -13.90
CA GLY A 156 -3.04 -19.27 -15.27
C GLY A 156 -4.33 -18.55 -15.65
N VAL A 157 -5.31 -18.45 -14.75
CA VAL A 157 -6.57 -17.76 -15.03
C VAL A 157 -6.35 -16.28 -15.35
N GLN A 158 -7.01 -15.82 -16.41
CA GLN A 158 -7.10 -14.43 -16.80
C GLN A 158 -8.50 -13.89 -16.45
N LEU A 159 -8.54 -12.74 -15.80
CA LEU A 159 -9.76 -12.03 -15.45
C LEU A 159 -9.69 -10.62 -16.02
N GLU A 160 -10.68 -10.26 -16.82
CA GLU A 160 -10.73 -8.94 -17.47
C GLU A 160 -12.11 -8.31 -17.28
N ASN A 161 -12.17 -7.01 -17.05
CA ASN A 161 -13.40 -6.21 -17.02
C ASN A 161 -14.51 -6.87 -16.19
N THR A 162 -14.18 -7.21 -14.95
CA THR A 162 -15.05 -8.03 -14.07
C THR A 162 -15.13 -7.43 -12.68
N VAL A 163 -16.36 -7.31 -12.16
CA VAL A 163 -16.64 -7.05 -10.76
C VAL A 163 -17.06 -8.37 -10.11
N LEU A 164 -16.23 -8.88 -9.22
CA LEU A 164 -16.45 -10.12 -8.50
C LEU A 164 -16.83 -9.82 -7.06
N ILE A 165 -18.06 -10.16 -6.68
CA ILE A 165 -18.56 -10.01 -5.30
C ILE A 165 -18.61 -11.39 -4.68
N VAL A 166 -17.88 -11.61 -3.59
CA VAL A 166 -17.84 -12.88 -2.86
C VAL A 166 -18.49 -12.69 -1.51
N GLU A 167 -19.66 -13.31 -1.32
CA GLU A 167 -20.45 -13.13 -0.11
C GLU A 167 -19.77 -13.74 1.12
N ASN A 168 -19.15 -14.92 0.99
CA ASN A 168 -18.52 -15.62 2.10
C ASN A 168 -17.27 -16.40 1.70
N GLY A 169 -16.35 -16.55 2.64
CA GLY A 169 -15.13 -17.35 2.49
C GLY A 169 -14.02 -16.61 1.76
N ASP A 170 -12.84 -17.22 1.75
CA ASP A 170 -11.63 -16.59 1.22
C ASP A 170 -11.54 -16.76 -0.30
N VAL A 171 -10.85 -15.83 -0.96
CA VAL A 171 -10.46 -15.95 -2.37
C VAL A 171 -8.98 -16.28 -2.48
N ASN A 172 -8.66 -17.41 -3.11
CA ASN A 172 -7.30 -17.91 -3.24
C ASN A 172 -6.92 -18.04 -4.71
N PHE A 173 -5.90 -17.29 -5.12
CA PHE A 173 -5.24 -17.47 -6.41
C PHE A 173 -4.20 -18.59 -6.28
N ASN A 174 -4.52 -19.77 -6.84
CA ASN A 174 -3.72 -20.97 -6.66
C ASN A 174 -2.70 -21.12 -7.79
N GLY A 175 -1.41 -20.98 -7.45
CA GLY A 175 -0.31 -21.14 -8.38
C GLY A 175 0.18 -19.80 -8.94
N ASN A 176 0.52 -19.78 -10.23
CA ASN A 176 1.16 -18.66 -10.90
C ASN A 176 0.44 -18.31 -12.22
N GLY A 177 0.84 -17.19 -12.82
CA GLY A 177 0.39 -16.79 -14.16
C GLY A 177 -1.00 -16.15 -14.19
N HIS A 178 -1.54 -15.76 -13.04
CA HIS A 178 -2.81 -15.05 -12.98
C HIS A 178 -2.63 -13.63 -13.51
N GLN A 179 -3.50 -13.23 -14.43
CA GLN A 179 -3.54 -11.87 -14.96
C GLN A 179 -4.91 -11.26 -14.66
N LEU A 180 -4.90 -10.08 -14.05
CA LEU A 180 -6.11 -9.34 -13.74
C LEU A 180 -6.01 -7.98 -14.45
N ASN A 181 -7.01 -7.63 -15.24
CA ASN A 181 -7.04 -6.36 -15.97
C ASN A 181 -8.39 -5.71 -15.80
N ASN A 182 -8.44 -4.54 -15.16
CA ASN A 182 -9.69 -3.85 -14.82
C ASN A 182 -10.64 -4.77 -14.04
N VAL A 183 -10.17 -5.24 -12.89
CA VAL A 183 -10.89 -6.19 -12.03
C VAL A 183 -11.14 -5.58 -10.67
N THR A 184 -12.41 -5.59 -10.26
CA THR A 184 -12.80 -5.26 -8.89
C THR A 184 -13.19 -6.54 -8.16
N LEU A 185 -12.53 -6.84 -7.05
CA LEU A 185 -12.82 -7.98 -6.18
C LEU A 185 -13.28 -7.48 -4.81
N VAL A 186 -14.51 -7.82 -4.43
CA VAL A 186 -15.10 -7.48 -3.13
C VAL A 186 -15.40 -8.76 -2.35
N VAL A 187 -14.72 -8.98 -1.22
CA VAL A 187 -14.88 -10.15 -0.35
C VAL A 187 -15.51 -9.74 0.98
N LYS A 188 -16.82 -9.93 1.09
CA LYS A 188 -17.65 -9.41 2.20
C LYS A 188 -17.43 -10.12 3.53
N ASN A 189 -17.08 -11.41 3.53
CA ASN A 189 -16.81 -12.18 4.74
C ASN A 189 -15.69 -13.22 4.52
N GLY A 190 -14.48 -12.71 4.30
CA GLY A 190 -13.30 -13.50 3.95
C GLY A 190 -12.08 -12.64 3.64
N GLY A 191 -10.93 -13.30 3.51
CA GLY A 191 -9.67 -12.71 3.08
C GLY A 191 -9.37 -13.00 1.61
N VAL A 192 -8.26 -12.43 1.14
CA VAL A 192 -7.75 -12.68 -0.22
C VAL A 192 -6.28 -13.06 -0.15
N ASN A 193 -5.94 -14.17 -0.81
CA ASN A 193 -4.56 -14.52 -1.12
C ASN A 193 -4.32 -14.31 -2.62
N LEU A 194 -3.68 -13.20 -2.97
CA LEU A 194 -3.35 -12.82 -4.35
C LEU A 194 -2.16 -13.60 -4.92
N ALA A 195 -1.46 -14.40 -4.11
CA ALA A 195 -0.28 -15.16 -4.54
C ALA A 195 0.68 -14.29 -5.39
N ASN A 196 0.90 -14.67 -6.67
CA ASN A 196 1.76 -13.97 -7.62
C ASN A 196 0.97 -13.27 -8.75
N VAL A 197 -0.24 -12.77 -8.47
CA VAL A 197 -1.07 -12.03 -9.43
C VAL A 197 -0.29 -10.91 -10.13
N GLN A 198 -0.46 -10.81 -11.45
CA GLN A 198 -0.07 -9.65 -12.24
C GLN A 198 -1.34 -8.85 -12.54
N GLY A 199 -1.51 -7.70 -11.92
CA GLY A 199 -2.71 -6.86 -12.03
C GLY A 199 -2.45 -5.55 -12.77
N SER A 200 -3.38 -5.10 -13.61
CA SER A 200 -3.51 -3.72 -14.06
C SER A 200 -4.89 -3.20 -13.68
N ASP A 201 -4.97 -2.03 -13.05
CA ASP A 201 -6.23 -1.39 -12.66
C ASP A 201 -7.09 -2.32 -11.79
N VAL A 202 -6.47 -2.89 -10.76
CA VAL A 202 -7.09 -3.88 -9.88
C VAL A 202 -7.53 -3.25 -8.58
N THR A 203 -8.81 -3.42 -8.24
CA THR A 203 -9.34 -3.09 -6.91
C THR A 203 -9.62 -4.36 -6.12
N VAL A 204 -9.08 -4.48 -4.89
CA VAL A 204 -9.35 -5.60 -3.98
C VAL A 204 -9.79 -5.07 -2.61
N LEU A 205 -11.03 -5.38 -2.24
CA LEU A 205 -11.61 -5.03 -0.95
C LEU A 205 -11.93 -6.30 -0.17
N ALA A 206 -11.36 -6.46 1.03
CA ALA A 206 -11.56 -7.65 1.84
C ALA A 206 -11.92 -7.32 3.30
N SER A 207 -12.99 -7.94 3.80
CA SER A 207 -13.37 -7.89 5.23
C SER A 207 -12.37 -8.57 6.18
N ARG A 208 -11.45 -9.38 5.66
CA ARG A 208 -10.32 -9.93 6.41
C ARG A 208 -9.02 -9.61 5.69
N HIS A 209 -7.96 -10.33 6.01
CA HIS A 209 -6.62 -10.05 5.51
C HIS A 209 -6.50 -10.07 3.97
N ILE A 210 -5.56 -9.30 3.45
CA ILE A 210 -5.04 -9.45 2.08
C ILE A 210 -3.58 -9.87 2.20
N ASN A 211 -3.23 -10.99 1.56
CA ASN A 211 -1.87 -11.49 1.49
C ASN A 211 -1.44 -11.64 0.03
N MET A 212 -0.14 -11.48 -0.23
CA MET A 212 0.46 -11.74 -1.53
C MET A 212 1.91 -12.18 -1.38
N ASN A 213 2.50 -12.69 -2.45
CA ASN A 213 3.89 -13.12 -2.52
C ASN A 213 4.77 -12.05 -3.21
N GLY A 214 6.09 -12.26 -3.13
CA GLY A 214 7.13 -11.38 -3.69
C GLY A 214 6.99 -11.02 -5.17
N SER A 215 6.34 -11.88 -5.95
CA SER A 215 6.20 -11.70 -7.40
C SER A 215 4.87 -11.07 -7.81
N ALA A 216 3.98 -10.72 -6.88
CA ALA A 216 2.77 -9.96 -7.22
C ALA A 216 3.15 -8.58 -7.78
N ARG A 217 2.50 -8.16 -8.87
CA ARG A 217 2.75 -6.88 -9.53
C ARG A 217 1.46 -6.14 -9.81
N PHE A 218 1.48 -4.82 -9.61
CA PHE A 218 0.34 -3.93 -9.84
C PHE A 218 0.73 -2.83 -10.83
N ALA A 219 -0.07 -2.66 -11.86
CA ALA A 219 0.07 -1.64 -12.89
C ALA A 219 -1.18 -0.74 -12.93
N GLY A 220 -1.07 0.40 -13.62
CA GLY A 220 -2.12 1.39 -13.70
C GLY A 220 -2.47 1.96 -12.33
N ASP A 221 -3.76 2.23 -12.10
CA ASP A 221 -4.28 2.73 -10.84
C ASP A 221 -4.92 1.57 -10.05
N SER A 222 -4.13 0.94 -9.18
CA SER A 222 -4.59 -0.19 -8.37
C SER A 222 -4.92 0.22 -6.93
N PHE A 223 -5.89 -0.47 -6.32
CA PHE A 223 -6.38 -0.17 -4.97
C PHE A 223 -6.59 -1.43 -4.14
N LEU A 224 -6.01 -1.47 -2.94
CA LEU A 224 -6.17 -2.58 -2.00
C LEU A 224 -6.69 -2.05 -0.67
N ALA A 225 -7.75 -2.64 -0.14
CA ALA A 225 -8.26 -2.28 1.18
C ALA A 225 -8.73 -3.46 2.01
N SER A 226 -8.49 -3.39 3.33
CA SER A 226 -8.86 -4.45 4.27
C SER A 226 -9.39 -3.93 5.61
N GLU A 227 -10.38 -4.61 6.20
CA GLU A 227 -10.78 -4.43 7.61
C GLU A 227 -9.78 -5.02 8.61
N GLN A 228 -8.85 -5.83 8.12
CA GLN A 228 -7.80 -6.43 8.92
C GLN A 228 -6.44 -6.05 8.34
N SER A 229 -5.40 -6.78 8.74
CA SER A 229 -4.04 -6.47 8.32
C SER A 229 -3.78 -6.87 6.87
N ILE A 230 -2.92 -6.12 6.19
CA ILE A 230 -2.42 -6.44 4.85
C ILE A 230 -0.96 -6.87 4.94
N HIS A 231 -0.64 -8.04 4.38
CA HIS A 231 0.73 -8.47 4.16
C HIS A 231 1.13 -8.22 2.70
N PHE A 232 1.77 -7.07 2.48
CA PHE A 232 2.16 -6.60 1.15
C PHE A 232 3.59 -7.03 0.84
N ASN A 233 3.72 -8.02 -0.05
CA ASN A 233 5.01 -8.47 -0.60
C ASN A 233 5.16 -8.15 -2.09
N GLY A 234 4.15 -7.55 -2.70
CA GLY A 234 4.18 -7.18 -4.11
C GLY A 234 4.99 -5.92 -4.37
N ALA A 235 4.84 -5.38 -5.58
CA ALA A 235 5.37 -4.10 -6.00
C ALA A 235 4.55 -3.53 -7.17
N THR A 236 4.73 -2.25 -7.48
CA THR A 236 4.26 -1.69 -8.75
C THR A 236 5.11 -2.17 -9.92
N SER A 237 4.60 -2.12 -11.15
CA SER A 237 5.28 -2.69 -12.32
C SER A 237 6.25 -1.72 -13.01
N SER A 238 5.94 -0.42 -12.98
CA SER A 238 6.60 0.63 -13.74
C SER A 238 6.53 1.99 -13.03
N GLU A 239 7.07 3.04 -13.66
CA GLU A 239 7.14 4.37 -13.06
C GLU A 239 5.82 5.16 -13.10
N GLY A 240 4.96 4.84 -14.07
CA GLY A 240 3.65 5.46 -14.22
C GLY A 240 2.59 4.88 -13.30
N ASP A 241 2.86 3.73 -12.68
CA ASP A 241 1.87 3.01 -11.88
C ASP A 241 1.67 3.65 -10.52
N ARG A 242 0.46 3.50 -9.99
CA ARG A 242 0.06 3.99 -8.67
C ARG A 242 -0.71 2.92 -7.93
N LEU A 243 -0.40 2.80 -6.65
CA LEU A 243 -1.06 1.85 -5.77
C LEU A 243 -1.50 2.55 -4.49
N THR A 244 -2.77 2.45 -4.16
CA THR A 244 -3.27 2.87 -2.84
C THR A 244 -3.56 1.64 -1.99
N VAL A 245 -3.06 1.62 -0.75
CA VAL A 245 -3.24 0.49 0.18
C VAL A 245 -3.77 0.99 1.52
N ILE A 246 -4.97 0.54 1.90
CA ILE A 246 -5.65 0.97 3.13
C ILE A 246 -5.92 -0.22 4.05
N SER A 247 -5.55 -0.11 5.32
CA SER A 247 -5.80 -1.15 6.34
C SER A 247 -6.47 -0.57 7.58
N GLN A 248 -7.55 -1.20 8.06
CA GLN A 248 -8.10 -0.88 9.38
C GLN A 248 -7.29 -1.48 10.54
N ARG A 249 -6.19 -2.20 10.24
CA ARG A 249 -5.22 -2.68 11.22
C ARG A 249 -3.82 -2.39 10.72
N ASP A 250 -2.93 -3.38 10.74
CA ASP A 250 -1.53 -3.19 10.40
C ASP A 250 -1.29 -3.38 8.90
N ILE A 251 -0.18 -2.81 8.42
CA ILE A 251 0.39 -3.14 7.11
C ILE A 251 1.81 -3.63 7.33
N THR A 252 2.11 -4.83 6.83
CA THR A 252 3.48 -5.33 6.73
C THR A 252 3.94 -5.22 5.28
N PHE A 253 4.89 -4.32 5.01
CA PHE A 253 5.55 -4.18 3.73
C PHE A 253 6.95 -4.79 3.77
N ASN A 254 7.15 -5.91 3.08
CA ASN A 254 8.48 -6.55 3.06
C ASN A 254 9.44 -5.96 2.03
N GLY A 255 9.00 -5.06 1.14
CA GLY A 255 9.86 -4.25 0.27
C GLY A 255 10.94 -5.03 -0.48
N GLN A 256 10.53 -6.02 -1.26
CA GLN A 256 11.46 -6.80 -2.11
C GLN A 256 11.80 -6.10 -3.43
N SER A 257 11.00 -5.11 -3.84
CA SER A 257 11.18 -4.36 -5.08
C SER A 257 10.58 -2.97 -4.91
N ASP A 258 11.05 -2.04 -5.72
CA ASP A 258 10.63 -0.65 -5.64
C ASP A 258 9.13 -0.52 -5.93
N THR A 259 8.47 0.32 -5.15
CA THR A 259 7.01 0.41 -5.15
C THR A 259 6.59 1.87 -5.14
N ARG A 260 5.64 2.23 -6.01
CA ARG A 260 4.97 3.54 -6.03
C ARG A 260 3.62 3.42 -5.34
N ALA A 261 3.54 3.81 -4.09
CA ALA A 261 2.33 3.57 -3.30
C ALA A 261 2.11 4.57 -2.18
N GLN A 262 0.82 4.81 -1.91
CA GLN A 262 0.34 5.43 -0.69
C GLN A 262 -0.16 4.34 0.27
N PHE A 263 0.43 4.26 1.45
CA PHE A 263 0.03 3.31 2.49
C PHE A 263 -0.66 4.02 3.65
N THR A 264 -1.90 3.64 3.94
CA THR A 264 -2.68 4.19 5.05
C THR A 264 -3.12 3.08 6.00
N ALA A 265 -2.88 3.22 7.31
CA ALA A 265 -3.23 2.19 8.28
C ALA A 265 -3.74 2.71 9.64
N ALA A 266 -4.77 2.08 10.19
CA ALA A 266 -5.25 2.43 11.54
C ALA A 266 -4.37 1.83 12.65
N GLY A 267 -3.64 0.77 12.34
CA GLY A 267 -2.61 0.17 13.20
C GLY A 267 -1.21 0.65 12.82
N ASN A 268 -0.26 -0.26 12.86
CA ASN A 268 1.15 0.01 12.59
C ASN A 268 1.49 -0.24 11.11
N PHE A 269 2.53 0.44 10.62
CA PHE A 269 3.19 0.11 9.35
C PHE A 269 4.60 -0.41 9.61
N SER A 270 4.94 -1.56 9.04
CA SER A 270 6.28 -2.13 9.12
C SER A 270 6.93 -2.26 7.74
N PHE A 271 8.04 -1.57 7.52
CA PHE A 271 8.88 -1.69 6.33
C PHE A 271 10.10 -2.56 6.65
N ASN A 272 10.10 -3.80 6.18
CA ASN A 272 11.16 -4.78 6.46
C ASN A 272 12.22 -4.90 5.36
N GLY A 273 11.93 -4.39 4.17
CA GLY A 273 12.76 -4.51 2.97
C GLY A 273 13.91 -3.53 2.84
N ARG A 274 14.58 -3.60 1.68
CA ARG A 274 15.68 -2.71 1.28
C ARG A 274 15.38 -1.99 -0.04
N SER A 275 14.11 -1.95 -0.44
CA SER A 275 13.64 -1.30 -1.66
C SER A 275 13.37 0.18 -1.42
N THR A 276 13.09 0.88 -2.51
CA THR A 276 12.57 2.24 -2.49
C THR A 276 11.05 2.24 -2.46
N LEU A 277 10.46 3.01 -1.55
CA LEU A 277 9.07 3.45 -1.62
C LEU A 277 9.03 4.85 -2.19
N TYR A 278 8.33 5.00 -3.32
CA TYR A 278 7.99 6.29 -3.91
C TYR A 278 6.54 6.61 -3.51
N GLY A 279 6.33 7.51 -2.56
CA GLY A 279 5.01 7.78 -1.98
C GLY A 279 5.05 8.04 -0.48
N GLY A 280 3.89 7.96 0.15
CA GLY A 280 3.72 8.28 1.56
C GLY A 280 3.26 7.10 2.42
N ILE A 281 3.41 7.29 3.72
CA ILE A 281 2.96 6.39 4.76
C ILE A 281 2.20 7.23 5.78
N GLU A 282 0.94 6.92 5.98
CA GLU A 282 0.06 7.59 6.94
C GLU A 282 -0.55 6.58 7.89
N VAL A 283 -0.17 6.62 9.17
CA VAL A 283 -0.70 5.68 10.15
C VAL A 283 -1.09 6.34 11.45
N LYS A 284 -2.05 5.72 12.15
CA LYS A 284 -2.40 6.11 13.52
C LYS A 284 -1.51 5.45 14.57
N GLY A 285 -0.91 4.30 14.24
CA GLY A 285 0.08 3.61 15.07
C GLY A 285 1.52 4.02 14.77
N ASP A 286 2.45 3.08 14.96
CA ASP A 286 3.87 3.30 14.72
C ASP A 286 4.26 3.02 13.26
N VAL A 287 5.20 3.81 12.74
CA VAL A 287 5.94 3.49 11.51
C VAL A 287 7.29 2.87 11.88
N ILE A 288 7.50 1.62 11.48
CA ILE A 288 8.65 0.81 11.85
C ILE A 288 9.48 0.47 10.62
N PHE A 289 10.62 1.13 10.47
CA PHE A 289 11.63 0.78 9.46
C PHE A 289 12.63 -0.23 10.06
N ASN A 290 12.50 -1.50 9.67
CA ASN A 290 13.39 -2.58 10.10
C ASN A 290 14.55 -2.82 9.13
N GLY A 291 14.33 -2.60 7.84
CA GLY A 291 15.34 -2.76 6.80
C GLY A 291 16.08 -1.45 6.46
N GLN A 292 16.79 -1.46 5.33
CA GLN A 292 17.46 -0.28 4.76
C GLN A 292 16.56 0.32 3.69
N ALA A 293 15.37 0.77 4.11
CA ALA A 293 14.40 1.35 3.20
C ALA A 293 14.89 2.71 2.69
N THR A 294 14.65 3.00 1.42
CA THR A 294 14.66 4.37 0.90
C THR A 294 13.22 4.82 0.76
N VAL A 295 12.88 6.02 1.22
CA VAL A 295 11.57 6.63 1.00
C VAL A 295 11.78 7.94 0.25
N VAL A 296 11.08 8.08 -0.85
CA VAL A 296 11.13 9.24 -1.74
C VAL A 296 9.71 9.79 -1.83
N ALA A 297 9.53 11.05 -1.45
CA ALA A 297 8.26 11.72 -1.66
C ALA A 297 8.01 11.85 -3.17
N ILE A 298 6.77 11.60 -3.58
CA ILE A 298 6.33 11.96 -4.93
C ILE A 298 5.23 13.00 -4.77
N ASP A 299 5.30 14.05 -5.58
CA ASP A 299 4.28 15.10 -5.60
C ASP A 299 2.95 14.48 -6.00
N GLU A 300 2.10 14.18 -5.01
CA GLU A 300 0.75 13.71 -5.22
C GLU A 300 -0.03 14.88 -5.82
N LYS A 301 -0.11 14.94 -7.14
CA LYS A 301 -1.22 15.65 -7.78
C LYS A 301 -2.50 14.94 -7.33
N HIS A 302 -3.07 15.41 -6.23
CA HIS A 302 -4.37 14.98 -5.73
C HIS A 302 -5.37 14.97 -6.89
N HIS A 303 -5.94 13.80 -7.17
CA HIS A 303 -7.09 13.63 -8.05
C HIS A 303 -8.36 13.49 -7.22
#